data_AF-A0A6I2FWJ5-F1
#
_entry.id   AF-A0A6I2FWJ5-F1
#
_cell.length_a   1.000
_cell.length_b   1.000
_cell.length_c   1.000
_cell.angle_alpha   90.00
_cell.angle_beta   90.00
_cell.angle_gamma   90.00
#
_symmetry.space_group_name_H-M   'P 1'
#
loop_
_entity.id
_entity.type
_entity.pdbx_description
1 polymer ?
#
loop_
_entity_poly.entity_id
_entity_poly.type
_entity_poly.pdbx_seq_one_letter_code
_entity_poly.pdbx_strand_id
1 'polypeptide(L)' 'MSAARPSRALFDDSTITAELQRLEHEQLDDGGWDFDFLHYFAGQTVEWRGLTTLAAIRTLREHRRI' A
#
# COMPACT_ATOMS: atom_id res chain seq x y z
N MET A 1 16.93 -10.02 -16.87
CA MET A 1 16.54 -8.73 -16.29
C MET A 1 15.21 -8.33 -16.91
N SER A 2 14.11 -8.40 -16.18
CA SER A 2 12.83 -7.87 -16.71
C SER A 2 13.01 -6.38 -16.92
N ALA A 3 12.69 -5.87 -18.11
CA ALA A 3 12.73 -4.45 -18.39
C ALA A 3 11.85 -3.71 -17.36
N ALA A 4 12.29 -2.53 -16.91
CA ALA A 4 11.48 -1.70 -16.03
C ALA A 4 10.10 -1.50 -16.67
N ARG A 5 9.03 -1.67 -15.89
CA ARG A 5 7.66 -1.48 -16.36
C ARG A 5 7.54 -0.04 -16.89
N PRO A 6 6.98 0.21 -18.08
CA PRO A 6 6.88 1.56 -18.64
C PRO A 6 6.22 2.57 -17.69
N SER A 7 5.28 2.12 -16.85
CA SER A 7 4.64 2.97 -15.83
C SER A 7 5.59 3.49 -14.75
N ARG A 8 6.71 2.83 -14.46
CA ARG A 8 7.70 3.30 -13.46
C ARG A 8 8.36 4.61 -13.90
N ALA A 9 8.49 4.84 -15.21
CA ALA A 9 9.08 6.06 -15.75
C ALA A 9 8.19 7.31 -15.56
N LEU A 10 6.92 7.13 -15.17
CA LEU A 10 5.99 8.24 -14.91
C LEU A 10 6.19 8.89 -13.54
N PHE A 11 6.96 8.26 -12.64
CA PHE A 11 7.12 8.71 -11.25
C PHE A 11 8.61 8.82 -10.91
N ASP A 12 9.01 10.00 -10.44
CA ASP A 12 10.36 10.20 -9.90
C ASP A 12 10.54 9.47 -8.55
N ASP A 13 11.80 9.26 -8.17
CA ASP A 13 12.13 8.53 -6.95
C ASP A 13 11.70 9.26 -5.67
N SER A 14 11.56 10.59 -5.71
CA SER A 14 11.09 11.37 -4.55
C SER A 14 9.61 11.12 -4.29
N THR A 15 8.81 11.04 -5.36
CA THR A 15 7.38 10.71 -5.32
C THR A 15 7.18 9.30 -4.76
N ILE A 16 7.93 8.32 -5.28
CA ILE A 16 7.87 6.94 -4.77
C ILE A 16 8.26 6.89 -3.29
N THR A 17 9.30 7.62 -2.89
CA THR A 17 9.73 7.66 -1.49
C THR A 17 8.68 8.26 -0.58
N ALA A 18 8.06 9.36 -0.99
CA ALA A 18 7.00 10.03 -0.23
C ALA A 18 5.77 9.14 -0.08
N GLU A 19 5.35 8.44 -1.13
CA GLU A 19 4.21 7.52 -1.08
C GLU A 19 4.48 6.29 -0.21
N LEU A 20 5.71 5.75 -0.22
CA LEU A 20 6.09 4.67 0.71
C LEU A 20 6.08 5.15 2.16
N GLN A 21 6.57 6.36 2.43
CA GLN A 21 6.48 6.97 3.77
C GLN A 21 5.03 7.16 4.19
N ARG A 22 4.17 7.69 3.30
CA ARG A 22 2.73 7.81 3.57
C ARG A 22 2.13 6.46 3.93
N LEU A 23 2.41 5.43 3.14
CA LEU A 23 1.94 4.07 3.39
C LEU A 23 2.41 3.54 4.75
N GLU A 24 3.68 3.74 5.13
CA GLU A 24 4.18 3.37 6.47
C GLU A 24 3.39 4.06 7.59
N HIS A 25 3.05 5.35 7.44
CA HIS A 25 2.33 6.13 8.46
C HIS A 25 0.83 5.87 8.51
N GLU A 26 0.25 5.25 7.49
CA GLU A 26 -1.16 4.87 7.45
C GLU A 26 -1.46 3.56 8.18
N GLN A 27 -0.44 2.88 8.70
CA GLN A 27 -0.66 1.71 9.53
C GLN A 27 -1.46 2.10 10.77
N LEU A 28 -2.55 1.39 11.01
CA LEU A 28 -3.43 1.58 12.15
C LEU A 28 -2.89 0.85 13.39
N ASP A 29 -3.43 1.19 14.56
CA ASP A 29 -3.02 0.62 15.85
C ASP A 29 -3.15 -0.91 15.92
N ASP A 30 -4.04 -1.50 15.12
CA ASP A 30 -4.21 -2.95 15.00
C ASP A 30 -3.17 -3.62 14.06
N GLY A 31 -2.24 -2.83 13.52
CA GLY A 31 -1.21 -3.25 12.57
C GLY A 31 -1.70 -3.38 11.13
N GLY A 32 -2.98 -3.11 10.87
CA GLY A 32 -3.58 -3.17 9.54
C GLY A 32 -3.58 -1.84 8.79
N TRP A 33 -4.10 -1.88 7.57
CA TRP A 33 -4.43 -0.71 6.76
C TRP A 33 -5.91 -0.71 6.43
N ASP A 34 -6.50 0.47 6.27
CA ASP A 34 -7.86 0.62 5.76
C ASP A 34 -7.86 0.88 4.25
N PHE A 35 -8.97 0.58 3.59
CA PHE A 35 -9.15 0.88 2.17
C PHE A 35 -9.61 2.33 1.96
N ASP A 36 -9.35 2.89 0.78
CA ASP A 36 -9.46 4.31 0.46
C ASP A 36 -10.79 4.71 -0.19
N PHE A 37 -11.78 3.81 -0.21
CA PHE A 37 -13.12 4.05 -0.72
C PHE A 37 -14.18 3.85 0.36
N LEU A 38 -15.42 4.24 0.07
CA LEU A 38 -16.52 4.22 1.05
C LEU A 38 -16.80 2.81 1.59
N HIS A 39 -16.91 2.70 2.92
CA HIS A 39 -17.41 1.51 3.63
C HIS A 39 -18.92 1.36 3.43
N TYR A 40 -19.35 0.85 2.26
CA TYR A 40 -20.76 0.76 1.92
C TYR A 40 -21.56 -0.20 2.83
N PHE A 41 -20.91 -1.26 3.35
CA PHE A 41 -21.53 -2.23 4.25
C PHE A 41 -20.48 -2.92 5.13
N ALA A 42 -20.89 -3.41 6.31
CA ALA A 42 -19.97 -3.97 7.32
C ALA A 42 -19.16 -5.18 6.83
N GLY A 43 -19.77 -6.07 6.03
CA GLY A 43 -19.10 -7.25 5.48
C GLY A 43 -17.90 -6.91 4.57
N GLN A 44 -17.95 -5.76 3.88
CA GLN A 44 -16.87 -5.26 3.03
C GLN A 44 -15.59 -5.01 3.85
N THR A 45 -15.74 -4.55 5.09
CA THR A 45 -14.61 -4.15 5.91
C THR A 45 -13.69 -5.33 6.21
N VAL A 46 -14.25 -6.51 6.49
CA VAL A 46 -13.47 -7.72 6.80
C VAL A 46 -12.64 -8.17 5.60
N GLU A 47 -13.27 -8.26 4.43
CA GLU A 47 -12.60 -8.67 3.19
C GLU A 47 -11.51 -7.67 2.79
N TRP A 48 -11.88 -6.40 2.70
CA TRP A 48 -10.99 -5.38 2.13
C TRP A 48 -9.85 -5.01 3.05
N ARG A 49 -10.04 -4.93 4.38
CA ARG A 49 -8.92 -4.70 5.30
C ARG A 49 -7.87 -5.81 5.19
N GLY A 50 -8.30 -7.06 5.01
CA GLY A 50 -7.39 -8.19 4.81
C GLY A 50 -6.56 -8.02 3.52
N LEU A 51 -7.21 -7.73 2.40
CA LEU A 51 -6.54 -7.51 1.11
C LEU A 51 -5.60 -6.30 1.14
N THR A 52 -6.07 -5.17 1.68
CA THR A 52 -5.28 -3.94 1.77
C THR A 52 -4.05 -4.11 2.66
N THR A 53 -4.20 -4.79 3.80
CA THR A 53 -3.05 -5.06 4.69
C THR A 53 -2.00 -5.94 4.00
N LEU A 54 -2.41 -6.99 3.29
CA LEU A 54 -1.47 -7.84 2.55
C LEU A 54 -0.77 -7.06 1.42
N ALA A 55 -1.49 -6.18 0.73
CA ALA A 55 -0.93 -5.33 -0.32
C ALA A 55 0.10 -4.33 0.25
N ALA A 56 -0.20 -3.70 1.39
CA ALA A 56 0.70 -2.77 2.07
C ALA A 56 2.00 -3.46 2.52
N ILE A 57 1.88 -4.58 3.26
CA ILE A 57 3.04 -5.36 3.73
C ILE A 57 3.90 -5.82 2.56
N ARG A 58 3.28 -6.33 1.50
CA ARG A 58 4.00 -6.77 0.30
C ARG A 58 4.79 -5.61 -0.31
N THR A 59 4.15 -4.46 -0.49
CA THR A 59 4.78 -3.26 -1.07
C THR A 59 5.97 -2.80 -0.24
N LEU A 60 5.80 -2.68 1.08
CA LEU A 60 6.85 -2.23 2.00
C LEU A 60 8.02 -3.22 2.06
N ARG A 61 7.76 -4.54 2.05
CA ARG A 61 8.81 -5.58 1.97
C ARG A 61 9.59 -5.52 0.66
N GLU A 62 8.91 -5.37 -0.47
CA GLU A 62 9.56 -5.24 -1.78
C GLU A 62 10.51 -4.03 -1.82
N HIS A 63 10.25 -3.01 -0.99
CA HIS A 63 11.08 -1.80 -0.86
C HIS A 63 11.97 -1.78 0.40
N ARG A 64 12.07 -2.90 1.13
CA ARG A 64 12.88 -3.07 2.36
C ARG A 64 12.62 -2.02 3.44
N ARG A 65 11.35 -1.67 3.63
CA ARG A 65 10.90 -0.74 4.68
C ARG A 65 10.51 -1.43 5.98
N ILE A 66 10.23 -2.73 5.90
CA ILE A 66 9.92 -3.66 7.00
C ILE A 66 10.58 -5.01 6.77
#